data_AF-A0A2M6GKC1-F1
#
_entry.id   AF-A0A2M6GKC1-F1
#
_cell.length_a   1.000
_cell.length_b   1.000
_cell.length_c   1.000
_cell.angle_alpha   90.00
_cell.angle_beta   90.00
_cell.angle_gamma   90.00
#
_symmetry.space_group_name_H-M   'P 1'
#
loop_
_entity.id
_entity.type
_entity.pdbx_description
1 polymer ?
#
loop_
_entity_poly.entity_id
_entity_poly.type
_entity_poly.pdbx_seq_one_letter_code
_entity_poly.pdbx_strand_id
1 'polypeptide(L)'
;MDRLVINGKTFYYEEIAAYSFRESIPINGYEAKVLEFCRNWLNGQQEFVVHTSGSTGTPKNITLTRRQLEVSARQTMEALQLKPGDRTLVCLNVEAISGMMMLVRGFLAELHLTIIEPIGNPLAFSKPEQPFDFISLVPYQLQTIITETPAKKLILDFAKGILVGGAPINSDLLKQIQEIKAPIYHTYGMTETVSHIALRRLNGDQPEDLFTAFPDIMLGQDERGCLTIKGDVTDQQTIITNDLVNLHPQHKFAWLG
;
A
#
# COMPACT_ATOMS: atom_id res chain seq x y z
N MET A 1 -13.31 -5.79 14.91
CA MET A 1 -12.31 -6.87 15.18
C MET A 1 -11.25 -6.31 16.13
N ASP A 2 -10.66 -7.11 17.03
CA ASP A 2 -9.86 -6.66 18.19
C ASP A 2 -8.41 -7.18 18.23
N ARG A 3 -7.88 -7.73 17.12
CA ARG A 3 -6.53 -8.34 17.09
C ARG A 3 -5.86 -8.28 15.72
N LEU A 4 -4.55 -8.52 15.71
CA LEU A 4 -3.73 -8.73 14.51
C LEU A 4 -2.78 -9.92 14.69
N VAL A 5 -2.22 -10.43 13.58
CA VAL A 5 -1.26 -11.53 13.58
C VAL A 5 0.07 -11.04 13.02
N ILE A 6 1.17 -11.13 13.77
CA ILE A 6 2.52 -10.78 13.31
C ILE A 6 3.38 -12.03 13.35
N ASN A 7 3.92 -12.47 12.21
CA ASN A 7 4.75 -13.68 12.09
C ASN A 7 4.12 -14.91 12.78
N GLY A 8 2.80 -15.05 12.68
CA GLY A 8 2.03 -16.15 13.30
C GLY A 8 1.67 -15.96 14.78
N LYS A 9 2.17 -14.92 15.45
CA LYS A 9 1.81 -14.56 16.83
C LYS A 9 0.58 -13.66 16.83
N THR A 10 -0.37 -13.92 17.73
CA THR A 10 -1.57 -13.09 17.87
C THR A 10 -1.34 -12.01 18.92
N PHE A 11 -1.75 -10.77 18.61
CA PHE A 11 -1.71 -9.64 19.53
C PHE A 11 -3.07 -8.93 19.53
N TYR A 12 -3.63 -8.67 20.71
CA TYR A 12 -4.91 -7.96 20.86
C TYR A 12 -4.69 -6.45 20.95
N TYR A 13 -5.60 -5.65 20.39
CA TYR A 13 -5.45 -4.20 20.31
C TYR A 13 -5.38 -3.54 21.69
N GLU A 14 -6.14 -4.03 22.66
CA GLU A 14 -6.07 -3.54 24.05
C GLU A 14 -4.69 -3.77 24.66
N GLU A 15 -4.10 -4.95 24.43
CA GLU A 15 -2.75 -5.30 24.90
C GLU A 15 -1.68 -4.47 24.19
N ILE A 16 -1.86 -4.20 22.89
CA ILE A 16 -0.96 -3.35 22.12
C ILE A 16 -0.99 -1.92 22.66
N ALA A 17 -2.19 -1.36 22.87
CA ALA A 17 -2.38 -0.01 23.37
C ALA A 17 -1.78 0.16 24.78
N ALA A 18 -2.02 -0.83 25.67
CA ALA A 18 -1.49 -0.87 27.03
C ALA A 18 -0.02 -1.29 27.12
N TYR A 19 0.55 -1.84 26.04
CA TYR A 19 1.89 -2.42 25.98
C TYR A 19 2.13 -3.55 27.00
N SER A 20 1.09 -4.36 27.27
CA SER A 20 1.07 -5.37 28.35
C SER A 20 1.59 -6.76 27.95
N PHE A 21 1.84 -7.02 26.66
CA PHE A 21 2.34 -8.30 26.14
C PHE A 21 3.87 -8.46 26.23
N ARG A 22 4.60 -7.40 26.58
CA ARG A 22 6.06 -7.29 26.41
C ARG A 22 6.89 -8.30 27.21
N GLU A 23 6.33 -8.83 28.29
CA GLU A 23 7.00 -9.81 29.17
C GLU A 23 6.58 -11.26 28.86
N SER A 24 5.50 -11.45 28.11
CA SER A 24 4.91 -12.76 27.84
C SER A 24 5.19 -13.28 26.43
N ILE A 25 5.41 -12.40 25.45
CA ILE A 25 5.64 -12.77 24.05
C ILE A 25 7.02 -12.26 23.61
N PRO A 26 7.97 -13.15 23.24
CA PRO A 26 9.24 -12.71 22.69
C PRO A 26 9.03 -12.03 21.34
N ILE A 27 9.56 -10.82 21.18
CA ILE A 27 9.46 -10.02 19.96
C ILE A 27 10.82 -9.76 19.33
N ASN A 28 10.91 -9.82 18.00
CA ASN A 28 12.11 -9.44 17.26
C ASN A 28 12.12 -7.93 16.93
N GLY A 29 13.21 -7.44 16.32
CA GLY A 29 13.36 -6.02 15.99
C GLY A 29 12.30 -5.48 15.02
N TYR A 30 11.85 -6.28 14.04
CA TYR A 30 10.81 -5.86 13.11
C TYR A 30 9.42 -5.85 13.77
N GLU A 31 9.10 -6.90 14.53
CA GLU A 31 7.86 -7.00 15.31
C GLU A 31 7.71 -5.83 16.27
N ALA A 32 8.80 -5.42 16.94
CA ALA A 32 8.82 -4.25 17.82
C ALA A 32 8.39 -2.97 17.10
N LYS A 33 8.89 -2.73 15.88
CA LYS A 33 8.54 -1.54 15.07
C LYS A 33 7.08 -1.56 14.60
N VAL A 34 6.58 -2.73 14.20
CA VAL A 34 5.15 -2.92 13.87
C VAL A 34 4.29 -2.58 15.08
N LEU A 35 4.62 -3.15 16.24
CA LEU A 35 3.85 -2.97 17.47
C LEU A 35 3.93 -1.53 17.99
N GLU A 36 5.06 -0.85 17.84
CA GLU A 36 5.21 0.57 18.16
C GLU A 36 4.29 1.44 17.31
N PHE A 37 4.28 1.25 15.98
CA PHE A 37 3.35 1.95 15.10
C PHE A 37 1.89 1.69 15.50
N CYS A 38 1.51 0.42 15.69
CA CYS A 38 0.16 0.03 16.07
C CYS A 38 -0.25 0.66 17.40
N ARG A 39 0.63 0.64 18.41
CA ARG A 39 0.39 1.27 19.71
C ARG A 39 0.17 2.77 19.58
N ASN A 40 1.01 3.46 18.81
CA ASN A 40 0.89 4.90 18.60
C ASN A 40 -0.42 5.24 17.88
N TRP A 41 -0.79 4.47 16.85
CA TRP A 41 -2.05 4.64 16.15
C TRP A 41 -3.27 4.43 17.05
N LEU A 42 -3.29 3.36 17.85
CA LEU A 42 -4.38 3.01 18.76
C LEU A 42 -4.53 4.01 19.92
N ASN A 43 -3.43 4.63 20.36
CA ASN A 43 -3.44 5.68 21.37
C ASN A 43 -3.70 7.09 20.80
N GLY A 44 -4.11 7.19 19.53
CA GLY A 44 -4.56 8.45 18.94
C GLY A 44 -3.44 9.42 18.58
N GLN A 45 -2.22 8.94 18.28
CA GLN A 45 -1.15 9.79 17.75
C GLN A 45 -1.61 10.53 16.48
N GLN A 46 -1.28 11.82 16.40
CA GLN A 46 -1.77 12.74 15.36
C GLN A 46 -0.76 13.01 14.25
N GLU A 47 0.52 12.70 14.44
CA GLU A 47 1.59 12.95 13.46
C GLU A 47 2.52 11.73 13.37
N PHE A 48 2.99 11.43 12.17
CA PHE A 48 3.84 10.28 11.88
C PHE A 48 5.01 10.71 11.01
N VAL A 49 6.22 10.41 11.46
CA VAL A 49 7.44 10.72 10.70
C VAL A 49 7.77 9.54 9.80
N VAL A 50 8.00 9.83 8.54
CA VAL A 50 8.39 8.85 7.53
C VAL A 50 9.72 9.25 6.92
N HIS A 51 10.62 8.28 6.81
CA HIS A 51 11.91 8.45 6.18
C HIS A 51 11.81 8.10 4.70
N THR A 52 12.14 9.05 3.83
CA THR A 52 12.30 8.76 2.40
C THR A 52 13.75 8.45 2.09
N SER A 53 13.99 7.50 1.19
CA SER A 53 15.34 7.16 0.74
C SER A 53 16.01 8.29 -0.05
N GLY A 54 15.23 9.28 -0.53
CA GLY A 54 15.70 10.43 -1.31
C GLY A 54 16.41 9.98 -2.59
N SER A 55 15.79 10.13 -3.76
CA SER A 55 16.48 9.87 -5.05
C SER A 55 17.73 10.73 -5.24
N THR A 56 17.88 11.82 -4.48
CA THR A 56 19.02 12.74 -4.45
C THR A 56 20.09 12.40 -3.39
N GLY A 57 19.98 11.25 -2.70
CA GLY A 57 21.03 10.73 -1.80
C GLY A 57 21.03 11.26 -0.36
N THR A 58 20.14 12.19 0.00
CA THR A 58 19.94 12.61 1.40
C THR A 58 18.55 12.20 1.85
N PRO A 59 18.43 11.27 2.83
CA PRO A 59 17.14 10.93 3.40
C PRO A 59 16.42 12.16 3.92
N LYS A 60 15.13 12.32 3.58
CA LYS A 60 14.29 13.40 4.10
C LYS A 60 13.26 12.81 5.06
N ASN A 61 13.05 13.51 6.16
CA ASN A 61 11.95 13.22 7.07
C ASN A 61 10.73 14.00 6.60
N ILE A 62 9.65 13.28 6.31
CA ILE A 62 8.35 13.87 6.02
C ILE A 62 7.46 13.59 7.22
N THR A 63 6.86 14.64 7.79
CA THR A 63 5.86 14.49 8.85
C THR A 63 4.48 14.50 8.19
N LEU A 64 3.71 13.43 8.40
CA LEU A 64 2.36 13.27 7.90
C LEU A 64 1.37 13.32 9.04
N THR A 65 0.26 14.01 8.85
CA THR A 65 -0.82 14.05 9.84
C THR A 65 -1.65 12.78 9.79
N ARG A 66 -2.26 12.41 10.92
CA ARG A 66 -3.22 11.30 10.99
C ARG A 66 -4.35 11.48 9.98
N ARG A 67 -4.85 12.70 9.81
CA ARG A 67 -5.87 13.04 8.82
C ARG A 67 -5.43 12.67 7.41
N GLN A 68 -4.22 13.04 7.01
CA GLN A 68 -3.67 12.69 5.70
C GLN A 68 -3.61 11.16 5.48
N LEU A 69 -3.19 10.40 6.51
CA LEU A 69 -3.19 8.93 6.48
C LEU A 69 -4.61 8.36 6.34
N GLU A 70 -5.58 8.89 7.10
CA GLU A 70 -6.98 8.45 7.06
C GLU A 70 -7.63 8.73 5.71
N VAL A 71 -7.42 9.93 5.13
CA VAL A 71 -7.93 10.28 3.79
C VAL A 71 -7.37 9.31 2.74
N SER A 72 -6.05 9.11 2.72
CA SER A 72 -5.42 8.20 1.76
C SER A 72 -5.92 6.75 1.92
N ALA A 73 -6.16 6.31 3.16
CA ALA A 73 -6.73 4.99 3.41
C ALA A 73 -8.16 4.85 2.89
N ARG A 74 -9.03 5.86 3.11
CA ARG A 74 -10.43 5.86 2.61
C ARG A 74 -10.49 5.78 1.09
N GLN A 75 -9.62 6.51 0.39
CA GLN A 75 -9.53 6.42 -1.08
C GLN A 75 -9.27 4.98 -1.55
N THR A 76 -8.34 4.27 -0.91
CA THR A 76 -8.08 2.85 -1.22
C THR A 76 -9.27 1.95 -0.87
N MET A 77 -9.89 2.18 0.29
CA MET A 77 -11.05 1.40 0.75
C MET A 77 -12.22 1.50 -0.22
N GLU A 78 -12.54 2.71 -0.68
CA GLU A 78 -13.61 2.96 -1.64
C GLU A 78 -13.29 2.35 -3.00
N ALA A 79 -12.07 2.56 -3.51
CA ALA A 79 -11.65 2.06 -4.81
C ALA A 79 -11.67 0.52 -4.91
N LEU A 80 -11.29 -0.17 -3.83
CA LEU A 80 -11.22 -1.64 -3.78
C LEU A 80 -12.41 -2.28 -3.06
N GLN A 81 -13.38 -1.48 -2.59
CA GLN A 81 -14.57 -1.93 -1.85
C GLN A 81 -14.21 -2.81 -0.65
N LEU A 82 -13.20 -2.37 0.12
CA LEU A 82 -12.76 -3.06 1.32
C LEU A 82 -13.81 -2.93 2.43
N LYS A 83 -14.03 -4.01 3.17
CA LYS A 83 -15.07 -4.12 4.20
C LYS A 83 -14.51 -4.69 5.50
N PRO A 84 -15.14 -4.39 6.65
CA PRO A 84 -14.84 -5.08 7.90
C PRO A 84 -14.84 -6.60 7.73
N GLY A 85 -13.79 -7.25 8.22
CA GLY A 85 -13.61 -8.70 8.12
C GLY A 85 -12.81 -9.19 6.92
N ASP A 86 -12.58 -8.34 5.92
CA ASP A 86 -11.67 -8.65 4.80
C ASP A 86 -10.24 -8.90 5.33
N ARG A 87 -9.51 -9.78 4.66
CA ARG A 87 -8.17 -10.21 5.07
C ARG A 87 -7.10 -9.52 4.25
N THR A 88 -6.05 -9.05 4.92
CA THR A 88 -4.91 -8.43 4.23
C THR A 88 -3.58 -8.98 4.68
N LEU A 89 -2.64 -9.09 3.72
CA LEU A 89 -1.25 -9.41 3.97
C LEU A 89 -0.42 -8.11 3.97
N VAL A 90 0.22 -7.82 5.10
CA VAL A 90 1.20 -6.74 5.24
C VAL A 90 2.59 -7.33 5.13
N CYS A 91 3.17 -7.26 3.93
CA CYS A 91 4.49 -7.81 3.60
C CYS A 91 5.47 -6.78 3.04
N LEU A 92 5.12 -5.50 3.15
CA LEU A 92 5.98 -4.35 2.83
C LEU A 92 6.54 -3.80 4.15
N ASN A 93 7.74 -3.19 4.09
CA ASN A 93 8.38 -2.64 5.28
C ASN A 93 7.51 -1.52 5.88
N VAL A 94 7.11 -1.69 7.14
CA VAL A 94 6.25 -0.73 7.88
C VAL A 94 6.95 0.57 8.25
N GLU A 95 8.29 0.62 8.19
CA GLU A 95 9.06 1.86 8.32
C GLU A 95 8.98 2.73 7.06
N ALA A 96 8.67 2.12 5.92
CA ALA A 96 8.37 2.84 4.69
C ALA A 96 6.86 3.13 4.64
N ILE A 97 6.51 4.21 3.93
CA ILE A 97 5.12 4.63 3.78
C ILE A 97 4.21 3.53 3.20
N SER A 98 4.77 2.67 2.35
CA SER A 98 4.03 1.58 1.69
C SER A 98 3.55 0.52 2.68
N GLY A 99 4.38 0.07 3.61
CA GLY A 99 3.97 -0.86 4.66
C GLY A 99 3.14 -0.19 5.75
N MET A 100 3.50 1.04 6.13
CA MET A 100 2.75 1.83 7.11
C MET A 100 1.28 1.99 6.69
N MET A 101 1.03 2.35 5.43
CA MET A 101 -0.33 2.56 4.93
C MET A 101 -1.15 1.27 4.86
N MET A 102 -0.53 0.09 4.78
CA MET A 102 -1.27 -1.17 4.92
C MET A 102 -1.82 -1.36 6.32
N LEU A 103 -1.08 -0.95 7.36
CA LEU A 103 -1.57 -0.97 8.75
C LEU A 103 -2.70 0.04 8.94
N VAL A 104 -2.54 1.28 8.44
CA VAL A 104 -3.58 2.32 8.50
C VAL A 104 -4.88 1.85 7.85
N ARG A 105 -4.80 1.34 6.62
CA ARG A 105 -5.96 0.75 5.90
C ARG A 105 -6.58 -0.38 6.69
N GLY A 106 -5.75 -1.25 7.27
CA GLY A 106 -6.15 -2.32 8.16
C GLY A 106 -7.02 -1.86 9.33
N PHE A 107 -6.53 -0.87 10.07
CA PHE A 107 -7.27 -0.31 11.21
C PHE A 107 -8.55 0.40 10.78
N LEU A 108 -8.49 1.22 9.72
CA LEU A 108 -9.63 2.05 9.32
C LEU A 108 -10.77 1.25 8.68
N ALA A 109 -10.44 0.15 7.99
CA ALA A 109 -11.42 -0.74 7.38
C ALA A 109 -11.76 -1.98 8.23
N GLU A 110 -11.21 -2.10 9.44
CA GLU A 110 -11.37 -3.26 10.32
C GLU A 110 -11.01 -4.60 9.64
N LEU A 111 -9.86 -4.61 8.97
CA LEU A 111 -9.35 -5.79 8.26
C LEU A 111 -8.69 -6.79 9.23
N HIS A 112 -8.71 -8.05 8.86
CA HIS A 112 -7.87 -9.08 9.47
C HIS A 112 -6.44 -8.90 8.98
N LEU A 113 -5.60 -8.29 9.81
CA LEU A 113 -4.20 -8.01 9.51
C LEU A 113 -3.31 -9.24 9.77
N THR A 114 -2.71 -9.77 8.70
CA THR A 114 -1.57 -10.70 8.78
C THR A 114 -0.30 -9.97 8.36
N ILE A 115 0.58 -9.71 9.31
CA ILE A 115 1.85 -9.04 9.11
C ILE A 115 2.97 -10.08 9.07
N ILE A 116 3.85 -9.97 8.08
CA ILE A 116 5.10 -10.73 8.02
C ILE A 116 6.28 -9.77 7.84
N GLU A 117 7.46 -10.24 8.19
CA GLU A 117 8.69 -9.54 7.83
C GLU A 117 8.86 -9.47 6.30
N PRO A 118 9.34 -8.34 5.73
CA PRO A 118 9.43 -8.17 4.29
C PRO A 118 10.42 -9.17 3.69
N ILE A 119 9.93 -10.01 2.79
CA ILE A 119 10.72 -11.02 2.07
C ILE A 119 10.43 -10.96 0.57
N GLY A 120 11.33 -11.51 -0.23
CA GLY A 120 11.20 -11.54 -1.69
C GLY A 120 9.95 -12.29 -2.16
N ASN A 121 9.62 -13.41 -1.52
CA ASN A 121 8.38 -14.15 -1.78
C ASN A 121 7.44 -14.12 -0.56
N PRO A 122 6.54 -13.14 -0.46
CA PRO A 122 5.68 -12.99 0.72
C PRO A 122 4.63 -14.09 0.86
N LEU A 123 4.40 -14.90 -0.18
CA LEU A 123 3.49 -16.04 -0.11
C LEU A 123 4.22 -17.36 0.18
N ALA A 124 5.55 -17.40 0.30
CA ALA A 124 6.33 -18.63 0.49
C ALA A 124 5.84 -19.52 1.65
N PHE A 125 5.23 -18.96 2.68
CA PHE A 125 4.68 -19.69 3.83
C PHE A 125 3.14 -19.65 3.93
N SER A 126 2.47 -18.93 3.03
CA SER A 126 1.01 -18.84 2.99
C SER A 126 0.37 -20.16 2.56
N LYS A 127 -0.80 -20.45 3.12
CA LYS A 127 -1.61 -21.63 2.80
C LYS A 127 -2.72 -21.23 1.80
N PRO A 128 -2.94 -21.97 0.70
CA PRO A 128 -3.97 -21.66 -0.30
C PRO A 128 -5.39 -21.53 0.28
N GLU A 129 -5.69 -22.31 1.31
CA GLU A 129 -6.99 -22.30 2.02
C GLU A 129 -7.28 -21.00 2.79
N GLN A 130 -6.32 -20.08 2.82
CA GLN A 130 -6.36 -18.84 3.58
C GLN A 130 -6.04 -17.64 2.68
N PRO A 131 -6.91 -17.33 1.70
CA PRO A 131 -6.68 -16.22 0.80
C PRO A 131 -6.74 -14.87 1.51
N PHE A 132 -6.24 -13.85 0.80
CA PHE A 132 -6.33 -12.45 1.20
C PHE A 132 -7.22 -11.70 0.23
N ASP A 133 -8.11 -10.87 0.75
CA ASP A 133 -8.98 -9.98 -0.03
C ASP A 133 -8.22 -8.76 -0.56
N PHE A 134 -7.15 -8.35 0.14
CA PHE A 134 -6.35 -7.19 -0.22
C PHE A 134 -4.86 -7.44 -0.01
N ILE A 135 -4.05 -7.18 -1.04
CA ILE A 135 -2.60 -7.32 -0.99
C ILE A 135 -1.95 -6.11 -1.68
N SER A 136 -0.84 -5.62 -1.14
CA SER A 136 0.04 -4.66 -1.81
C SER A 136 1.44 -5.24 -1.94
N LEU A 137 2.02 -5.17 -3.13
CA LEU A 137 3.30 -5.78 -3.49
C LEU A 137 4.19 -4.77 -4.23
N VAL A 138 5.49 -5.01 -4.23
CA VAL A 138 6.40 -4.44 -5.25
C VAL A 138 6.47 -5.37 -6.48
N PRO A 139 6.82 -4.87 -7.69
CA PRO A 139 6.90 -5.71 -8.89
C PRO A 139 7.74 -6.97 -8.72
N TYR A 140 8.88 -6.85 -8.01
CA TYR A 140 9.74 -7.99 -7.71
C TYR A 140 9.01 -9.09 -6.92
N GLN A 141 8.26 -8.73 -5.86
CA GLN A 141 7.51 -9.72 -5.08
C GLN A 141 6.43 -10.42 -5.91
N LEU A 142 5.70 -9.67 -6.74
CA LEU A 142 4.68 -10.27 -7.61
C LEU A 142 5.33 -11.22 -8.64
N GLN A 143 6.44 -10.80 -9.24
CA GLN A 143 7.22 -11.62 -10.17
C GLN A 143 7.68 -12.93 -9.51
N THR A 144 8.27 -12.82 -8.31
CA THR A 144 8.77 -13.97 -7.54
C THR A 144 7.65 -14.93 -7.16
N ILE A 145 6.47 -14.43 -6.75
CA ILE A 145 5.31 -15.27 -6.45
C ILE A 145 4.92 -16.10 -7.67
N ILE A 146 4.85 -15.47 -8.85
CA ILE A 146 4.44 -16.12 -10.10
C ILE A 146 5.47 -17.19 -10.53
N THR A 147 6.77 -16.90 -10.44
CA THR A 147 7.81 -17.78 -10.97
C THR A 147 8.26 -18.87 -10.02
N GLU A 148 8.40 -18.57 -8.73
CA GLU A 148 8.97 -19.51 -7.76
C GLU A 148 7.91 -20.31 -7.00
N THR A 149 6.68 -19.79 -6.92
CA THR A 149 5.58 -20.45 -6.21
C THR A 149 4.29 -20.48 -7.04
N PRO A 150 4.30 -21.07 -8.24
CA PRO A 150 3.14 -21.06 -9.15
C PRO A 150 1.89 -21.69 -8.51
N ALA A 151 2.03 -22.71 -7.65
CA ALA A 151 0.92 -23.29 -6.90
C ALA A 151 0.21 -22.30 -5.95
N LYS A 152 0.90 -21.22 -5.56
CA LYS A 152 0.37 -20.18 -4.67
C LYS A 152 -0.26 -19.01 -5.41
N LYS A 153 -0.14 -18.95 -6.73
CA LYS A 153 -0.81 -17.96 -7.59
C LYS A 153 -2.32 -17.93 -7.33
N LEU A 154 -2.93 -19.08 -7.04
CA LEU A 154 -4.36 -19.19 -6.70
C LEU A 154 -4.77 -18.35 -5.48
N ILE A 155 -3.86 -18.05 -4.55
CA ILE A 155 -4.14 -17.14 -3.42
C ILE A 155 -4.48 -15.73 -3.93
N LEU A 156 -3.81 -15.30 -5.01
CA LEU A 156 -4.01 -13.99 -5.61
C LEU A 156 -5.39 -13.87 -6.25
N ASP A 157 -5.92 -14.95 -6.84
CA ASP A 157 -7.19 -14.96 -7.58
C ASP A 157 -8.42 -14.57 -6.73
N PHE A 158 -8.31 -14.66 -5.40
CA PHE A 158 -9.39 -14.32 -4.47
C PHE A 158 -9.39 -12.85 -4.05
N ALA A 159 -8.33 -12.10 -4.34
CA ALA A 159 -8.25 -10.71 -3.92
C ALA A 159 -9.29 -9.85 -4.64
N LYS A 160 -9.90 -8.91 -3.90
CA LYS A 160 -10.71 -7.82 -4.46
C LYS A 160 -9.84 -6.84 -5.24
N GLY A 161 -8.57 -6.73 -4.87
CA GLY A 161 -7.58 -5.94 -5.57
C GLY A 161 -6.17 -6.19 -5.08
N ILE A 162 -5.22 -6.20 -6.01
CA ILE A 162 -3.80 -6.29 -5.74
C ILE A 162 -3.17 -4.99 -6.19
N LEU A 163 -2.57 -4.25 -5.25
CA LEU A 163 -1.80 -3.05 -5.58
C LEU A 163 -0.35 -3.43 -5.85
N VAL A 164 0.20 -2.86 -6.93
CA VAL A 164 1.60 -3.00 -7.29
C VAL A 164 2.19 -1.61 -7.43
N GLY A 165 3.29 -1.33 -6.73
CA GLY A 165 3.88 0.01 -6.73
C GLY A 165 5.36 0.05 -6.36
N GLY A 166 5.91 1.25 -6.31
CA GLY A 166 7.30 1.50 -5.89
C GLY A 166 8.37 1.26 -6.95
N ALA A 167 8.02 0.72 -8.12
CA ALA A 167 8.92 0.61 -9.27
C ALA A 167 8.13 0.41 -10.57
N PRO A 168 8.70 0.74 -11.74
CA PRO A 168 8.13 0.41 -13.03
C PRO A 168 7.90 -1.10 -13.20
N ILE A 169 6.86 -1.46 -13.95
CA ILE A 169 6.51 -2.84 -14.27
C ILE A 169 7.03 -3.15 -15.67
N ASN A 170 7.84 -4.20 -15.81
CA ASN A 170 8.37 -4.61 -17.11
C ASN A 170 7.33 -5.37 -17.96
N SER A 171 7.60 -5.48 -19.26
CA SER A 171 6.71 -6.11 -20.23
C SER A 171 6.46 -7.61 -19.98
N ASP A 172 7.44 -8.32 -19.42
CA ASP A 172 7.30 -9.75 -19.14
C ASP A 172 6.36 -10.00 -17.96
N LEU A 173 6.48 -9.20 -16.88
CA LEU A 173 5.55 -9.24 -15.77
C LEU A 173 4.14 -8.85 -16.22
N LEU A 174 3.99 -7.83 -17.08
CA LEU A 174 2.69 -7.44 -17.65
C LEU A 174 2.00 -8.60 -18.41
N LYS A 175 2.75 -9.46 -19.09
CA LYS A 175 2.19 -10.65 -19.76
C LYS A 175 1.76 -11.70 -18.75
N GLN A 176 2.59 -11.97 -17.75
CA GLN A 176 2.34 -13.03 -16.77
C GLN A 176 1.12 -12.75 -15.88
N ILE A 177 0.91 -11.48 -15.50
CA ILE A 177 -0.21 -11.09 -14.62
C ILE A 177 -1.59 -11.21 -15.30
N GLN A 178 -1.65 -11.35 -16.64
CA GLN A 178 -2.91 -11.55 -17.37
C GLN A 178 -3.61 -12.85 -16.98
N GLU A 179 -2.85 -13.83 -16.49
CA GLU A 179 -3.40 -15.11 -16.05
C GLU A 179 -3.91 -15.10 -14.60
N ILE A 180 -3.81 -13.97 -13.89
CA ILE A 180 -4.35 -13.79 -12.53
C ILE A 180 -5.76 -13.21 -12.66
N LYS A 181 -6.73 -13.80 -11.95
CA LYS A 181 -8.16 -13.42 -12.06
C LYS A 181 -8.48 -12.14 -11.31
N ALA A 182 -7.86 -11.94 -10.15
CA ALA A 182 -8.05 -10.73 -9.36
C ALA A 182 -7.55 -9.49 -10.10
N PRO A 183 -8.20 -8.33 -9.94
CA PRO A 183 -7.75 -7.10 -10.57
C PRO A 183 -6.44 -6.64 -9.93
N ILE A 184 -5.45 -6.38 -10.79
CA ILE A 184 -4.12 -5.88 -10.41
C ILE A 184 -4.02 -4.43 -10.87
N TYR A 185 -3.66 -3.55 -9.95
CA TYR A 185 -3.54 -2.12 -10.19
C TYR A 185 -2.10 -1.67 -10.00
N HIS A 186 -1.58 -0.95 -10.98
CA HIS A 186 -0.38 -0.15 -10.79
C HIS A 186 -0.76 1.13 -10.05
N THR A 187 0.00 1.45 -9.01
CA THR A 187 -0.23 2.65 -8.21
C THR A 187 0.74 3.76 -8.62
N TYR A 188 0.24 4.98 -8.78
CA TYR A 188 1.07 6.18 -8.90
C TYR A 188 0.91 7.06 -7.66
N GLY A 189 2.02 7.48 -7.08
CA GLY A 189 2.10 8.41 -5.96
C GLY A 189 3.47 8.39 -5.30
N MET A 190 3.61 9.12 -4.20
CA MET A 190 4.87 9.37 -3.52
C MET A 190 4.64 9.56 -2.01
N THR A 191 5.71 9.68 -1.24
CA THR A 191 5.59 9.89 0.21
C THR A 191 4.95 11.24 0.53
N GLU A 192 5.23 12.27 -0.28
CA GLU A 192 4.65 13.62 -0.18
C GLU A 192 3.13 13.62 -0.39
N THR A 193 2.60 12.61 -1.09
CA THR A 193 1.15 12.41 -1.28
C THR A 193 0.59 11.32 -0.37
N VAL A 194 1.32 10.94 0.69
CA VAL A 194 1.03 9.85 1.64
C VAL A 194 1.07 8.45 1.01
N SER A 195 0.50 8.25 -0.16
CA SER A 195 0.53 6.97 -0.85
C SER A 195 0.23 7.24 -2.32
N HIS A 196 -0.47 6.31 -2.95
CA HIS A 196 -0.99 6.49 -4.28
C HIS A 196 -2.14 7.49 -4.33
N ILE A 197 -2.16 8.29 -5.39
CA ILE A 197 -3.23 9.23 -5.74
C ILE A 197 -3.99 8.77 -6.98
N ALA A 198 -3.44 7.80 -7.71
CA ALA A 198 -4.04 7.24 -8.91
C ALA A 198 -3.74 5.75 -9.07
N LEU A 199 -4.66 5.07 -9.76
CA LEU A 199 -4.59 3.67 -10.10
C LEU A 199 -4.68 3.46 -11.60
N ARG A 200 -3.96 2.47 -12.12
CA ARG A 200 -4.07 1.99 -13.50
C ARG A 200 -4.28 0.49 -13.48
N ARG A 201 -5.42 0.01 -13.99
CA ARG A 201 -5.69 -1.43 -14.05
C ARG A 201 -4.77 -2.10 -15.09
N LEU A 202 -4.12 -3.19 -14.70
CA LEU A 202 -3.10 -3.85 -15.53
C LEU A 202 -3.56 -5.13 -16.22
N ASN A 203 -4.65 -5.74 -15.76
CA ASN A 203 -5.13 -7.04 -16.24
C ASN A 203 -6.66 -7.12 -16.33
N GLY A 204 -7.13 -8.22 -16.91
CA GLY A 204 -8.54 -8.52 -17.13
C GLY A 204 -9.04 -8.00 -18.48
N ASP A 205 -10.36 -7.99 -18.67
CA ASP A 205 -10.98 -7.63 -19.97
C ASP A 205 -10.89 -6.14 -20.31
N GLN A 206 -10.46 -5.31 -19.36
CA GLN A 206 -10.35 -3.85 -19.50
C GLN A 206 -9.05 -3.34 -18.84
N PRO A 207 -7.87 -3.72 -19.35
CA PRO A 207 -6.62 -3.08 -18.92
C PRO A 207 -6.65 -1.61 -19.35
N GLU A 208 -6.06 -0.75 -18.52
CA GLU A 208 -6.01 0.69 -18.78
C GLU A 208 -4.59 1.13 -19.14
N ASP A 209 -4.50 2.01 -20.13
CA ASP A 209 -3.24 2.66 -20.51
C ASP A 209 -2.94 3.89 -19.66
N LEU A 210 -3.99 4.47 -19.04
CA LEU A 210 -3.92 5.71 -18.27
C LEU A 210 -4.08 5.44 -16.78
N PHE A 211 -3.42 6.24 -15.96
CA PHE A 211 -3.74 6.33 -14.54
C PHE A 211 -5.01 7.16 -14.36
N THR A 212 -5.90 6.70 -13.49
CA THR A 212 -7.08 7.44 -13.05
C THR A 212 -6.84 7.90 -11.61
N ALA A 213 -6.81 9.22 -11.40
CA ALA A 213 -6.66 9.79 -10.07
C ALA A 213 -7.96 9.72 -9.27
N PHE A 214 -7.84 9.71 -7.95
CA PHE A 214 -9.00 9.74 -7.06
C PHE A 214 -9.80 11.05 -7.23
N PRO A 215 -11.13 11.03 -7.00
CA PRO A 215 -12.01 12.17 -7.31
C PRO A 215 -11.62 13.48 -6.63
N ASP A 216 -11.05 13.42 -5.44
CA ASP A 216 -10.63 14.57 -4.63
C ASP A 216 -9.23 15.10 -4.99
N ILE A 217 -8.54 14.44 -5.92
CA ILE A 217 -7.22 14.86 -6.40
C ILE A 217 -7.36 15.81 -7.58
N MET A 218 -6.87 17.02 -7.39
CA MET A 218 -6.68 18.00 -8.45
C MET A 218 -5.34 17.76 -9.14
N LEU A 219 -5.41 17.44 -10.43
CA LEU A 219 -4.25 17.30 -11.31
C LEU A 219 -4.05 18.58 -12.11
N GLY A 220 -2.80 18.96 -12.29
CA GLY A 220 -2.39 20.03 -13.19
C GLY A 220 -1.01 19.75 -13.79
N GLN A 221 -0.46 20.73 -14.49
CA GLN A 221 0.92 20.69 -14.99
C GLN A 221 1.61 22.03 -14.71
N ASP A 222 2.92 21.98 -14.48
CA ASP A 222 3.75 23.17 -14.49
C ASP A 222 4.19 23.54 -15.93
N GLU A 223 4.99 24.60 -16.06
CA GLU A 223 5.47 25.08 -17.37
C GLU A 223 6.36 24.07 -18.12
N ARG A 224 6.90 23.06 -17.42
CA ARG A 224 7.72 21.98 -18.00
C ARG A 224 6.86 20.83 -18.51
N GLY A 225 5.56 20.82 -18.21
CA GLY A 225 4.67 19.68 -18.42
C GLY A 225 4.74 18.63 -17.30
N CYS A 226 5.44 18.91 -16.20
CA CYS A 226 5.51 18.01 -15.06
C CYS A 226 4.19 18.03 -14.28
N LEU A 227 3.78 16.87 -13.76
CA LEU A 227 2.54 16.73 -13.02
C LEU A 227 2.56 17.61 -11.75
N THR A 228 1.43 18.27 -11.48
CA THR A 228 1.16 18.90 -10.19
C THR A 228 -0.03 18.23 -9.54
N ILE A 229 0.03 18.04 -8.22
CA ILE A 229 -0.94 17.28 -7.43
C ILE A 229 -1.36 18.13 -6.25
N LYS A 230 -2.66 18.25 -6.03
CA LYS A 230 -3.24 18.90 -4.85
C LYS A 230 -4.47 18.15 -4.37
N GLY A 231 -4.60 17.96 -3.06
CA GLY A 231 -5.79 17.37 -2.45
C GLY A 231 -5.69 17.33 -0.93
N ASP A 232 -6.60 16.61 -0.29
CA ASP A 232 -6.59 16.47 1.17
C ASP A 232 -5.36 15.69 1.67
N VAL A 233 -4.86 14.74 0.87
CA VAL A 233 -3.61 14.02 1.18
C VAL A 233 -2.37 14.92 1.17
N THR A 234 -2.44 16.12 0.57
CA THR A 234 -1.35 17.12 0.54
C THR A 234 -1.64 18.34 1.41
N ASP A 235 -2.64 18.27 2.31
CA ASP A 235 -3.14 19.41 3.08
C ASP A 235 -3.44 20.63 2.21
N GLN A 236 -4.00 20.39 1.01
CA GLN A 236 -4.33 21.41 0.02
C GLN A 236 -3.12 22.21 -0.50
N GLN A 237 -1.90 21.75 -0.24
CA GLN A 237 -0.68 22.26 -0.84
C GLN A 237 -0.45 21.62 -2.22
N THR A 238 0.06 22.40 -3.16
CA THR A 238 0.43 21.89 -4.48
C THR A 238 1.80 21.23 -4.40
N ILE A 239 1.86 19.94 -4.70
CA ILE A 239 3.09 19.19 -4.92
C ILE A 239 3.44 19.27 -6.40
N ILE A 240 4.64 19.72 -6.71
CA ILE A 240 5.19 19.74 -8.07
C ILE A 240 6.12 18.53 -8.20
N THR A 241 5.82 17.63 -9.12
CA THR A 241 6.64 16.46 -9.37
C THR A 241 7.73 16.76 -10.40
N ASN A 242 8.57 15.78 -10.71
CA ASN A 242 9.47 15.81 -11.86
C ASN A 242 9.01 14.85 -12.97
N ASP A 243 7.78 14.35 -12.88
CA ASP A 243 7.22 13.39 -13.81
C ASP A 243 6.51 14.11 -14.95
N LEU A 244 6.98 13.94 -16.17
CA LEU A 244 6.28 14.39 -17.36
C LEU A 244 5.02 13.55 -17.57
N VAL A 245 3.92 14.24 -17.86
CA VAL A 245 2.63 13.59 -18.10
C VAL A 245 1.91 14.18 -19.30
N ASN A 246 0.95 13.44 -19.85
CA ASN A 246 -0.12 14.01 -20.65
C ASN A 246 -1.42 13.93 -19.83
N LEU A 247 -2.04 15.07 -19.54
CA LEU A 247 -3.35 15.09 -18.88
C LEU A 247 -4.46 14.73 -19.87
N HIS A 248 -5.42 13.96 -19.39
CA HIS A 248 -6.61 13.53 -20.13
C HIS A 248 -7.88 13.91 -19.35
N PRO A 249 -9.04 14.00 -20.03
CA PRO A 249 -10.33 14.18 -19.36
C PRO A 249 -10.59 13.12 -18.29
N GLN A 250 -11.56 13.38 -17.40
CA GLN A 250 -12.03 12.43 -16.38
C GLN A 250 -10.96 12.04 -15.33
N HIS A 251 -10.12 13.01 -14.92
CA HIS A 251 -9.06 12.81 -13.92
C HIS A 251 -8.03 11.74 -14.32
N LYS A 252 -7.74 11.60 -15.63
CA LYS A 252 -6.78 10.63 -16.15
C LYS A 252 -5.48 11.28 -16.61
N PHE A 253 -4.39 10.53 -16.59
CA PHE A 253 -3.11 10.97 -17.18
C PHE A 253 -2.26 9.79 -17.67
N ALA A 254 -1.43 10.04 -18.69
CA ALA A 254 -0.35 9.15 -19.10
C ALA A 254 0.96 9.63 -18.47
N TRP A 255 1.72 8.73 -17.85
CA TRP A 255 3.07 9.02 -17.34
C TRP A 255 4.11 8.75 -18.43
N LEU A 256 5.01 9.71 -18.68
CA LEU A 256 5.97 9.69 -19.78
C LEU A 256 7.42 9.48 -19.33
N GLY A 257 7.73 9.78 -18.07
CA GLY A 257 9.07 9.65 -17.50
C GLY A 257 9.48 10.84 -16.63
#